data_AF-A0AAP0GFZ1-F1
#
_entry.id   AF-A0AAP0GFZ1-F1
#
_cell.length_a   1.000
_cell.length_b   1.000
_cell.length_c   1.000
_cell.angle_alpha   90.00
_cell.angle_beta   90.00
_cell.angle_gamma   90.00
#
_symmetry.space_group_name_H-M   'P 1'
#
loop_
_entity.id
_entity.type
_entity.pdbx_description
1 polymer ?
#
loop_
_entity_poly.entity_id
_entity_poly.type
_entity_poly.pdbx_seq_one_letter_code
_entity_poly.pdbx_strand_id
1 'polypeptide(L)'
;MANSKYEYVKKFEMEDKLPPCNWIIVRIDGWHFHGFSDTHEFDKPNDENALNLMNSCAVSMAEHFTDIVFAYGVSDEYSFIWSERSQSYGRRASKILSLCVSYFTSMYVIKWKDFFPQKDLKKPPCFDGRIVLYPRVKMVRDYLCWRQVDCHINNQYNTCCWMLIKSGKSEKEAQELLKGTLAKDKNELLFQQFGINYNELPDIFRKGSCVYKDYAEEMVKVDACGNPVKRRRERVVVGHFDIIGDGFWDEHPYILKED
;
A
#
# COMPACT_ATOMS: atom_id res chain seq x y z
N MET A 1 7.38 46.75 -14.42
CA MET A 1 6.36 45.68 -14.38
C MET A 1 6.32 44.94 -15.72
N ALA A 2 7.30 44.07 -16.00
CA ALA A 2 7.36 43.33 -17.28
C ALA A 2 6.44 42.09 -17.30
N ASN A 3 6.12 41.54 -16.13
CA ASN A 3 5.38 40.28 -16.03
C ASN A 3 3.84 40.45 -16.10
N SER A 4 3.32 41.68 -15.98
CA SER A 4 1.88 41.94 -16.03
C SER A 4 1.26 41.67 -17.41
N LYS A 5 2.04 41.81 -18.49
CA LYS A 5 1.58 41.52 -19.87
C LYS A 5 1.21 40.05 -20.06
N TYR A 6 1.85 39.14 -19.34
CA TYR A 6 1.70 37.69 -19.51
C TYR A 6 0.90 37.04 -18.38
N GLU A 7 0.61 37.75 -17.28
CA GLU A 7 -0.06 37.18 -16.10
C GLU A 7 -1.47 36.63 -16.38
N TYR A 8 -2.12 37.07 -17.47
CA TYR A 8 -3.44 36.55 -17.86
C TYR A 8 -3.46 35.04 -18.09
N VAL A 9 -2.32 34.40 -18.42
CA VAL A 9 -2.24 32.94 -18.64
C VAL A 9 -2.52 32.14 -17.37
N LYS A 10 -2.28 32.70 -16.18
CA LYS A 10 -2.60 32.02 -14.90
C LYS A 10 -4.09 31.76 -14.74
N LYS A 11 -4.96 32.54 -15.40
CA LYS A 11 -6.42 32.38 -15.35
C LYS A 11 -6.91 31.11 -16.05
N PHE A 12 -6.05 30.45 -16.83
CA PHE A 12 -6.36 29.16 -17.47
C PHE A 12 -6.02 27.96 -16.57
N GLU A 13 -5.34 28.17 -15.44
CA GLU A 13 -5.18 27.12 -14.44
C GLU A 13 -6.54 26.81 -13.81
N MET A 14 -6.97 25.55 -13.87
CA MET A 14 -8.21 25.11 -13.23
C MET A 14 -7.97 24.88 -11.73
N GLU A 15 -8.87 25.41 -10.90
CA GLU A 15 -8.92 25.06 -9.49
C GLU A 15 -9.47 23.63 -9.33
N ASP A 16 -8.76 22.81 -8.58
CA ASP A 16 -9.06 21.39 -8.37
C ASP A 16 -9.16 21.06 -6.87
N LYS A 17 -9.84 21.93 -6.14
CA LYS A 17 -10.02 21.82 -4.71
C LYS A 17 -11.01 20.70 -4.37
N LEU A 18 -10.59 19.76 -3.54
CA LEU A 18 -11.41 18.65 -3.06
C LEU A 18 -12.43 19.18 -2.02
N PRO A 19 -13.71 18.74 -2.08
CA PRO A 19 -14.72 19.06 -1.07
C PRO A 19 -14.26 18.85 0.37
N PRO A 20 -14.63 19.72 1.31
CA PRO A 20 -14.33 19.54 2.74
C PRO A 20 -15.07 18.33 3.33
N CYS A 21 -14.67 17.88 4.53
CA CYS A 21 -15.31 16.79 5.27
C CYS A 21 -15.45 15.49 4.44
N ASN A 22 -14.42 15.20 3.65
CA ASN A 22 -14.32 13.96 2.88
C ASN A 22 -12.94 13.37 3.13
N TRP A 23 -12.93 12.07 3.42
CA TRP A 23 -11.73 11.25 3.43
C TRP A 23 -11.13 11.25 2.03
N ILE A 24 -9.81 11.42 1.95
CA ILE A 24 -9.09 11.43 0.68
C ILE A 24 -8.29 10.15 0.61
N ILE A 25 -8.60 9.31 -0.37
CA ILE A 25 -7.79 8.12 -0.67
C ILE A 25 -6.92 8.44 -1.87
N VAL A 26 -5.60 8.44 -1.65
CA VAL A 26 -4.62 8.50 -2.73
C VAL A 26 -4.16 7.08 -3.00
N ARG A 27 -4.57 6.50 -4.12
CA ARG A 27 -4.05 5.20 -4.56
C ARG A 27 -2.93 5.40 -5.57
N ILE A 28 -1.81 4.74 -5.32
CA ILE A 28 -0.61 4.70 -6.16
C ILE A 28 -0.47 3.27 -6.69
N ASP A 29 -0.16 3.10 -7.97
CA ASP A 29 -0.07 1.80 -8.65
C ASP A 29 1.16 1.76 -9.57
N GLY A 30 1.85 0.61 -9.64
CA GLY A 30 3.04 0.41 -10.45
C GLY A 30 2.74 0.47 -11.95
N TRP A 31 3.28 1.47 -12.65
CA TRP A 31 3.06 1.61 -14.09
C TRP A 31 3.89 0.59 -14.89
N HIS A 32 3.21 -0.31 -15.60
CA HIS A 32 3.82 -1.43 -16.32
C HIS A 32 4.71 -2.31 -15.43
N PHE A 33 4.28 -2.55 -14.18
CA PHE A 33 5.11 -3.24 -13.20
C PHE A 33 5.39 -4.71 -13.51
N HIS A 34 4.58 -5.35 -14.35
CA HIS A 34 4.89 -6.70 -14.87
C HIS A 34 6.25 -6.71 -15.57
N GLY A 35 6.45 -5.83 -16.57
CA GLY A 35 7.72 -5.71 -17.28
C GLY A 35 8.86 -5.19 -16.38
N PHE A 36 8.55 -4.39 -15.36
CA PHE A 36 9.53 -3.99 -14.35
C PHE A 36 10.00 -5.19 -13.52
N SER A 37 9.08 -6.02 -13.04
CA SER A 37 9.35 -7.21 -12.24
C SER A 37 10.15 -8.26 -13.01
N ASP A 38 9.88 -8.44 -14.31
CA ASP A 38 10.62 -9.37 -15.16
C ASP A 38 12.04 -8.86 -15.43
N THR A 39 12.19 -7.55 -15.67
CA THR A 39 13.51 -6.93 -15.91
C THR A 39 14.44 -7.07 -14.68
N HIS A 40 13.87 -7.00 -13.48
CA HIS A 40 14.59 -7.10 -12.21
C HIS A 40 14.51 -8.48 -11.56
N GLU A 41 13.98 -9.47 -12.29
CA GLU A 41 13.96 -10.89 -11.91
C GLU A 41 13.35 -11.09 -10.51
N PHE A 42 12.16 -10.53 -10.29
CA PHE A 42 11.44 -10.68 -9.04
C PHE A 42 10.95 -12.12 -8.87
N ASP A 43 10.98 -12.59 -7.63
CA ASP A 43 10.44 -13.90 -7.29
C ASP A 43 8.95 -13.98 -7.59
N LYS A 44 8.52 -15.15 -8.08
CA LYS A 44 7.13 -15.44 -8.42
C LYS A 44 6.59 -16.59 -7.56
N PRO A 45 5.35 -16.53 -7.04
CA PRO A 45 4.33 -15.52 -7.34
C PRO A 45 4.53 -14.16 -6.65
N ASN A 46 5.29 -14.11 -5.55
CA ASN A 46 5.52 -12.91 -4.76
C ASN A 46 7.01 -12.78 -4.42
N ASP A 47 7.52 -11.55 -4.46
CA ASP A 47 8.88 -11.20 -4.03
C ASP A 47 8.79 -10.42 -2.72
N GLU A 48 9.23 -11.04 -1.62
CA GLU A 48 9.12 -10.46 -0.28
C GLU A 48 9.96 -9.17 -0.14
N ASN A 49 11.12 -9.09 -0.79
CA ASN A 49 11.96 -7.90 -0.76
C ASN A 49 11.29 -6.74 -1.51
N ALA A 50 10.63 -7.02 -2.63
CA ALA A 50 9.87 -6.01 -3.37
C ALA A 50 8.70 -5.45 -2.54
N LEU A 51 7.94 -6.33 -1.86
CA LEU A 51 6.85 -5.92 -0.98
C LEU A 51 7.37 -5.13 0.22
N ASN A 52 8.47 -5.56 0.83
CA ASN A 52 9.09 -4.85 1.95
C ASN A 52 9.66 -3.48 1.53
N LEU A 53 10.17 -3.35 0.31
CA LEU A 53 10.55 -2.05 -0.26
C LEU A 53 9.33 -1.13 -0.39
N MET A 54 8.22 -1.62 -0.95
CA MET A 54 6.95 -0.87 -1.03
C MET A 54 6.46 -0.45 0.36
N ASN A 55 6.50 -1.35 1.34
CA ASN A 55 6.14 -1.08 2.73
C ASN A 55 7.04 0.00 3.35
N SER A 56 8.34 -0.07 3.11
CA SER A 56 9.29 0.92 3.60
C SER A 56 9.06 2.30 2.97
N CYS A 57 8.61 2.36 1.72
CA CYS A 57 8.18 3.61 1.08
C CYS A 57 6.90 4.16 1.73
N ALA A 58 5.92 3.28 2.00
CA ALA A 58 4.68 3.66 2.67
C ALA A 58 4.90 4.15 4.11
N VAL A 59 5.86 3.58 4.83
CA VAL A 59 6.29 4.09 6.15
C VAL A 59 6.80 5.52 6.01
N SER A 60 7.70 5.79 5.07
CA SER A 60 8.21 7.15 4.85
C SER A 60 7.13 8.13 4.40
N MET A 61 6.14 7.68 3.64
CA MET A 61 4.96 8.49 3.31
C MET A 61 4.18 8.86 4.58
N ALA A 62 3.88 7.91 5.47
CA ALA A 62 3.12 8.14 6.69
C ALA A 62 3.89 9.02 7.71
N GLU A 63 5.22 8.92 7.73
CA GLU A 63 6.08 9.80 8.53
C GLU A 63 6.15 11.22 7.97
N HIS A 64 6.24 11.37 6.64
CA HIS A 64 6.39 12.68 5.99
C HIS A 64 5.06 13.45 5.90
N PHE A 65 3.98 12.78 5.51
CA PHE A 65 2.65 13.37 5.36
C PHE A 65 1.81 13.04 6.60
N THR A 66 1.84 13.93 7.59
CA THR A 66 1.24 13.69 8.90
C THR A 66 -0.27 13.44 8.88
N ASP A 67 -0.95 13.92 7.84
CA ASP A 67 -2.40 13.77 7.64
C ASP A 67 -2.81 12.38 7.14
N ILE A 68 -1.86 11.53 6.74
CA ILE A 68 -2.08 10.12 6.43
C ILE A 68 -2.29 9.37 7.75
N VAL A 69 -3.47 8.78 7.93
CA VAL A 69 -3.85 8.06 9.15
C VAL A 69 -3.68 6.54 9.00
N PHE A 70 -3.82 6.05 7.77
CA PHE A 70 -3.73 4.63 7.44
C PHE A 70 -3.24 4.48 6.00
N ALA A 71 -2.54 3.39 5.72
CA ALA A 71 -2.25 2.97 4.36
C ALA A 71 -2.34 1.45 4.24
N TYR A 72 -2.74 0.99 3.07
CA TYR A 72 -2.86 -0.43 2.75
C TYR A 72 -2.18 -0.72 1.42
N GLY A 73 -1.31 -1.72 1.39
CA GLY A 73 -0.55 -2.11 0.21
C GLY A 73 -0.73 -3.57 -0.16
N VAL A 74 -0.82 -3.83 -1.47
CA VAL A 74 -0.85 -5.18 -2.06
C VAL A 74 -0.17 -5.14 -3.42
N SER A 75 0.64 -6.16 -3.72
CA SER A 75 1.39 -6.24 -4.99
C SER A 75 2.22 -4.95 -5.21
N ASP A 76 1.91 -4.22 -6.27
CA ASP A 76 2.51 -2.98 -6.73
C ASP A 76 1.62 -1.75 -6.47
N GLU A 77 0.51 -1.92 -5.74
CA GLU A 77 -0.38 -0.82 -5.32
C GLU A 77 -0.28 -0.48 -3.84
N TYR A 78 -0.46 0.81 -3.51
CA TYR A 78 -0.62 1.32 -2.16
C TYR A 78 -1.70 2.40 -2.10
N SER A 79 -2.60 2.27 -1.14
CA SER A 79 -3.67 3.25 -0.86
C SER A 79 -3.38 3.98 0.43
N PHE A 80 -3.27 5.30 0.36
CA PHE A 80 -3.05 6.19 1.50
C PHE A 80 -4.34 6.92 1.87
N ILE A 81 -4.79 6.75 3.10
CA ILE A 81 -6.02 7.32 3.62
C ILE A 81 -5.63 8.57 4.41
N TRP A 82 -6.05 9.72 3.90
CA TRP A 82 -5.87 10.99 4.57
C TRP A 82 -7.12 11.30 5.39
N SER A 83 -6.90 11.90 6.56
CA SER A 83 -7.96 12.39 7.43
C SER A 83 -8.92 13.31 6.65
N GLU A 84 -10.21 13.16 6.91
CA GLU A 84 -11.26 14.03 6.33
C GLU A 84 -11.04 15.53 6.63
N ARG A 85 -10.30 15.83 7.70
CA ARG A 85 -9.97 17.18 8.17
C ARG A 85 -8.78 17.81 7.47
N SER A 86 -8.01 17.03 6.72
CA SER A 86 -6.78 17.47 6.09
C SER A 86 -6.99 18.78 5.33
N GLN A 87 -6.22 19.80 5.68
CA GLN A 87 -6.14 21.06 4.93
C GLN A 87 -4.85 21.16 4.11
N SER A 88 -4.08 20.06 4.07
CA SER A 88 -2.81 19.98 3.37
C SER A 88 -2.93 20.46 1.93
N TYR A 89 -2.01 21.33 1.53
CA TYR A 89 -1.94 21.93 0.20
C TYR A 89 -3.23 22.62 -0.27
N GLY A 90 -4.05 23.12 0.68
CA GLY A 90 -5.35 23.72 0.38
C GLY A 90 -6.35 22.75 -0.23
N ARG A 91 -6.17 21.43 0.01
CA ARG A 91 -6.96 20.34 -0.57
C ARG A 91 -6.96 20.31 -2.11
N ARG A 92 -5.90 20.81 -2.75
CA ARG A 92 -5.74 20.75 -4.20
C ARG A 92 -5.38 19.33 -4.65
N ALA A 93 -6.24 18.71 -5.45
CA ALA A 93 -6.11 17.32 -5.88
C ALA A 93 -4.75 17.07 -6.57
N SER A 94 -4.39 17.90 -7.55
CA SER A 94 -3.14 17.83 -8.31
C SER A 94 -1.92 17.93 -7.41
N LYS A 95 -1.94 18.80 -6.39
CA LYS A 95 -0.82 18.97 -5.46
C LYS A 95 -0.65 17.75 -4.57
N ILE A 96 -1.73 17.28 -3.96
CA ILE A 96 -1.70 16.07 -3.12
C ILE A 96 -1.20 14.89 -3.95
N LEU A 97 -1.81 14.65 -5.12
CA LEU A 97 -1.49 13.51 -5.97
C LEU A 97 -0.04 13.53 -6.48
N SER A 98 0.38 14.65 -7.07
CA SER A 98 1.73 14.76 -7.65
C SER A 98 2.84 14.65 -6.60
N LEU A 99 2.64 15.24 -5.41
CA LEU A 99 3.59 15.13 -4.31
C LEU A 99 3.65 13.70 -3.76
N CYS A 100 2.49 13.04 -3.59
CA CYS A 100 2.45 11.64 -3.13
C CYS A 100 3.18 10.71 -4.10
N VAL A 101 2.85 10.75 -5.38
CA VAL A 101 3.46 9.88 -6.41
C VAL A 101 4.95 10.19 -6.55
N SER A 102 5.34 11.47 -6.59
CA SER A 102 6.74 11.87 -6.70
C SER A 102 7.56 11.41 -5.50
N TYR A 103 7.03 11.58 -4.28
CA TYR A 103 7.74 11.19 -3.06
C TYR A 103 7.82 9.67 -2.93
N PHE A 104 6.74 8.94 -3.22
CA PHE A 104 6.76 7.48 -3.21
C PHE A 104 7.79 6.93 -4.21
N THR A 105 7.80 7.46 -5.43
CA THR A 105 8.76 7.05 -6.48
C THR A 105 10.21 7.34 -6.06
N SER A 106 10.48 8.52 -5.48
CA SER A 106 11.84 8.86 -5.03
C SER A 106 12.29 7.97 -3.89
N MET A 107 11.42 7.69 -2.92
CA MET A 107 11.71 6.77 -1.82
C MET A 107 11.97 5.35 -2.31
N TYR A 108 11.23 4.87 -3.31
CA TYR A 108 11.45 3.56 -3.92
C TYR A 108 12.85 3.44 -4.52
N VAL A 109 13.32 4.48 -5.22
CA VAL A 109 14.67 4.52 -5.80
C VAL A 109 15.74 4.62 -4.71
N ILE A 110 15.57 5.52 -3.73
CA ILE A 110 16.54 5.74 -2.64
C ILE A 110 16.73 4.46 -1.83
N LYS A 111 15.63 3.79 -1.49
CA LYS A 111 15.63 2.60 -0.64
C LYS A 111 15.90 1.30 -1.40
N TRP A 112 15.99 1.33 -2.74
CA TRP A 112 16.17 0.13 -3.56
C TRP A 112 17.33 -0.76 -3.07
N LYS A 113 18.48 -0.15 -2.78
CA LYS A 113 19.69 -0.88 -2.37
C LYS A 113 19.61 -1.47 -0.96
N ASP A 114 18.70 -1.00 -0.13
CA ASP A 114 18.48 -1.55 1.21
C ASP A 114 17.82 -2.94 1.13
N PHE A 115 16.99 -3.17 0.09
CA PHE A 115 16.26 -4.42 -0.12
C PHE A 115 16.88 -5.29 -1.23
N PHE A 116 17.56 -4.67 -2.19
CA PHE A 116 18.22 -5.34 -3.31
C PHE A 116 19.70 -4.93 -3.42
N PRO A 117 20.55 -5.30 -2.44
CA PRO A 117 21.95 -4.88 -2.43
C PRO A 117 22.71 -5.33 -3.68
N GLN A 118 22.40 -6.53 -4.18
CA GLN A 118 23.06 -7.15 -5.33
C GLN A 118 22.39 -6.89 -6.68
N LYS A 119 21.20 -6.26 -6.72
CA LYS A 119 20.54 -5.91 -7.98
C LYS A 119 20.64 -4.40 -8.21
N ASP A 120 21.16 -3.99 -9.35
CA ASP A 120 21.08 -2.60 -9.77
C ASP A 120 19.70 -2.29 -10.33
N LEU A 121 19.26 -1.06 -10.15
CA LEU A 121 18.01 -0.58 -10.73
C LEU A 121 18.23 -0.37 -12.24
N LYS A 122 17.80 -1.35 -13.05
CA LYS A 122 18.00 -1.37 -14.51
C LYS A 122 17.05 -0.42 -15.24
N LYS A 123 15.85 -0.20 -14.69
CA LYS A 123 14.84 0.74 -15.22
C LYS A 123 14.30 1.62 -14.09
N PRO A 124 14.00 2.90 -14.34
CA PRO A 124 13.35 3.74 -13.35
C PRO A 124 11.94 3.20 -13.05
N PRO A 125 11.54 3.09 -11.78
CA PRO A 125 10.16 2.78 -11.44
C PRO A 125 9.29 4.00 -11.78
N CYS A 126 8.08 3.72 -12.25
CA CYS A 126 7.06 4.73 -12.49
C CYS A 126 5.80 4.29 -11.77
N PHE A 127 5.10 5.23 -11.18
CA PHE A 127 3.83 4.96 -10.53
C PHE A 127 2.75 5.88 -11.10
N ASP A 128 1.58 5.31 -11.36
CA ASP A 128 0.37 6.08 -11.55
C ASP A 128 -0.21 6.44 -10.18
N GLY A 129 -1.15 7.39 -10.16
CA GLY A 129 -1.98 7.51 -8.99
C GLY A 129 -3.30 8.22 -9.28
N ARG A 130 -4.22 8.05 -8.35
CA ARG A 130 -5.56 8.66 -8.41
C ARG A 130 -6.05 9.04 -7.03
N ILE A 131 -6.95 10.02 -7.00
CA ILE A 131 -7.65 10.43 -5.78
C ILE A 131 -9.09 9.96 -5.85
N VAL A 132 -9.57 9.35 -4.77
CA VAL A 132 -10.97 9.01 -4.54
C VAL A 132 -11.43 9.65 -3.23
N LEU A 133 -12.65 10.18 -3.22
CA LEU A 133 -13.22 10.81 -2.04
C LEU A 133 -14.34 9.95 -1.47
N TYR A 134 -14.34 9.81 -0.15
CA TYR A 134 -15.41 9.14 0.58
C TYR A 134 -15.95 10.05 1.69
N PRO A 135 -17.26 10.31 1.74
CA PRO A 135 -17.85 11.21 2.73
C PRO A 135 -18.04 10.57 4.11
N ARG A 136 -17.87 9.26 4.23
CA ARG A 136 -18.13 8.50 5.46
C ARG A 136 -17.08 7.41 5.66
N VAL A 137 -16.70 7.15 6.89
CA VAL A 137 -15.75 6.12 7.30
C VAL A 137 -16.17 4.73 6.83
N LYS A 138 -17.48 4.44 6.85
CA LYS A 138 -17.99 3.16 6.36
C LYS A 138 -17.55 2.89 4.91
N MET A 139 -17.57 3.91 4.06
CA MET A 139 -17.16 3.76 2.66
C MET A 139 -15.64 3.60 2.51
N VAL A 140 -14.86 4.21 3.40
CA VAL A 140 -13.41 3.98 3.48
C VAL A 140 -13.13 2.53 3.89
N ARG A 141 -13.87 2.00 4.88
CA ARG A 141 -13.79 0.59 5.28
C ARG A 141 -14.20 -0.34 4.15
N ASP A 142 -15.33 -0.10 3.49
CA ASP A 142 -15.78 -0.90 2.34
C ASP A 142 -14.74 -0.91 1.21
N TYR A 143 -14.09 0.24 0.95
CA TYR A 143 -12.98 0.34 0.00
C TYR A 143 -11.78 -0.53 0.42
N LEU A 144 -11.36 -0.46 1.68
CA LEU A 144 -10.26 -1.25 2.22
C LEU A 144 -10.57 -2.76 2.18
N CYS A 145 -11.79 -3.16 2.56
CA CYS A 145 -12.28 -4.53 2.44
C CYS A 145 -12.18 -5.01 0.98
N TRP A 146 -12.63 -4.17 0.04
CA TRP A 146 -12.54 -4.49 -1.39
C TRP A 146 -11.10 -4.73 -1.85
N ARG A 147 -10.13 -3.91 -1.39
CA ARG A 147 -8.71 -4.10 -1.70
C ARG A 147 -8.13 -5.36 -1.07
N GLN A 148 -8.54 -5.73 0.15
CA GLN A 148 -8.06 -6.94 0.80
C GLN A 148 -8.68 -8.23 0.24
N VAL A 149 -9.95 -8.20 -0.17
CA VAL A 149 -10.57 -9.31 -0.90
C VAL A 149 -9.87 -9.53 -2.25
N ASP A 150 -9.56 -8.45 -2.97
CA ASP A 150 -8.82 -8.49 -4.23
C ASP A 150 -7.40 -9.08 -4.04
N CYS A 151 -6.71 -8.71 -2.96
CA CYS A 151 -5.44 -9.31 -2.54
C CYS A 151 -5.55 -10.84 -2.39
N HIS A 152 -6.55 -11.31 -1.65
CA HIS A 152 -6.75 -12.73 -1.40
C HIS A 152 -6.97 -13.50 -2.71
N ILE A 153 -7.88 -13.01 -3.55
CA ILE A 153 -8.24 -13.63 -4.84
C ILE A 153 -7.02 -13.69 -5.77
N ASN A 154 -6.32 -12.56 -5.93
CA ASN A 154 -5.18 -12.48 -6.83
C ASN A 154 -4.00 -13.31 -6.34
N ASN A 155 -3.68 -13.27 -5.04
CA ASN A 155 -2.60 -14.08 -4.49
C ASN A 155 -2.87 -15.59 -4.64
N GLN A 156 -4.10 -16.04 -4.37
CA GLN A 156 -4.47 -17.45 -4.53
C GLN A 156 -4.34 -17.89 -6.00
N TYR A 157 -4.89 -17.10 -6.92
CA TYR A 157 -4.78 -17.35 -8.35
C TYR A 157 -3.32 -17.38 -8.84
N ASN A 158 -2.55 -16.36 -8.49
CA ASN A 158 -1.15 -16.23 -8.89
C ASN A 158 -0.30 -17.37 -8.34
N THR A 159 -0.54 -17.79 -7.10
CA THR A 159 0.16 -18.93 -6.49
C THR A 159 -0.11 -20.20 -7.29
N CYS A 160 -1.37 -20.51 -7.59
CA CYS A 160 -1.69 -21.67 -8.43
C CYS A 160 -1.03 -21.57 -9.82
N CYS A 161 -1.15 -20.41 -10.46
CA CYS A 161 -0.66 -20.19 -11.82
C CYS A 161 0.86 -20.40 -11.90
N TRP A 162 1.61 -19.77 -10.99
CA TRP A 162 3.07 -19.89 -10.97
C TRP A 162 3.55 -21.27 -10.55
N MET A 163 2.84 -21.98 -9.67
CA MET A 163 3.19 -23.38 -9.35
C MET A 163 2.98 -24.31 -10.55
N LEU A 164 1.91 -24.12 -11.33
CA LEU A 164 1.68 -24.84 -12.58
C LEU A 164 2.76 -24.53 -13.63
N ILE A 165 3.17 -23.26 -13.74
CA ILE A 165 4.27 -22.87 -14.65
C ILE A 165 5.59 -23.52 -14.22
N LYS A 166 5.91 -23.48 -12.92
CA LYS A 166 7.11 -24.12 -12.35
C LYS A 166 7.08 -25.65 -12.51
N SER A 167 5.90 -26.26 -12.61
CA SER A 167 5.74 -27.69 -12.90
C SER A 167 5.90 -28.04 -14.39
N GLY A 168 6.29 -27.08 -15.23
CA GLY A 168 6.57 -27.28 -16.65
C GLY A 168 5.41 -26.97 -17.60
N LYS A 169 4.29 -26.40 -17.12
CA LYS A 169 3.20 -25.95 -17.99
C LYS A 169 3.52 -24.59 -18.59
N SER A 170 3.01 -24.33 -19.79
CA SER A 170 3.01 -22.98 -20.35
C SER A 170 2.02 -22.08 -19.60
N GLU A 171 2.24 -20.76 -19.68
CA GLU A 171 1.34 -19.78 -19.07
C GLU A 171 -0.11 -19.92 -19.57
N LYS A 172 -0.29 -20.19 -20.88
CA LYS A 172 -1.60 -20.40 -21.50
C LYS A 172 -2.30 -21.65 -20.94
N GLU A 173 -1.56 -22.74 -20.74
CA GLU A 173 -2.11 -23.96 -20.14
C GLU A 173 -2.49 -23.76 -18.68
N ALA A 174 -1.66 -23.04 -17.90
CA ALA A 174 -1.96 -22.71 -16.51
C ALA A 174 -3.24 -21.87 -16.41
N GLN A 175 -3.39 -20.84 -17.26
CA GLN A 175 -4.59 -20.01 -17.30
C GLN A 175 -5.84 -20.80 -17.68
N GLU A 176 -5.77 -21.69 -18.68
CA GLU A 176 -6.95 -22.49 -19.08
C GLU A 176 -7.34 -23.51 -18.00
N LEU A 177 -6.38 -24.07 -17.26
CA LEU A 177 -6.66 -24.96 -16.13
C LEU A 177 -7.31 -24.24 -14.94
N LEU A 178 -6.96 -22.97 -14.71
CA LEU A 178 -7.53 -22.18 -13.62
C LEU A 178 -8.84 -21.49 -13.98
N LYS A 179 -9.19 -21.46 -15.27
CA LYS A 179 -10.40 -20.82 -15.77
C LYS A 179 -11.65 -21.51 -15.23
N GLY A 180 -12.56 -20.72 -14.65
CA GLY A 180 -13.80 -21.22 -14.07
C GLY A 180 -13.65 -21.93 -12.72
N THR A 181 -12.43 -22.08 -12.21
CA THR A 181 -12.20 -22.70 -10.89
C THR A 181 -12.67 -21.78 -9.75
N LEU A 182 -13.21 -22.37 -8.69
CA LEU A 182 -13.56 -21.68 -7.46
C LEU A 182 -12.36 -21.60 -6.51
N ALA A 183 -12.50 -20.90 -5.39
CA ALA A 183 -11.45 -20.78 -4.38
C ALA A 183 -11.10 -22.14 -3.73
N LYS A 184 -12.10 -23.02 -3.55
CA LYS A 184 -11.89 -24.37 -3.01
C LYS A 184 -11.05 -25.22 -3.94
N ASP A 185 -11.35 -25.20 -5.23
CA ASP A 185 -10.62 -25.97 -6.25
C ASP A 185 -9.14 -25.55 -6.31
N LYS A 186 -8.87 -24.24 -6.18
CA LYS A 186 -7.50 -23.70 -6.12
C LYS A 186 -6.73 -24.20 -4.89
N ASN A 187 -7.37 -24.23 -3.72
CA ASN A 187 -6.77 -24.79 -2.51
C ASN A 187 -6.50 -26.29 -2.64
N GLU A 188 -7.45 -27.05 -3.20
CA GLU A 188 -7.27 -28.48 -3.45
C GLU A 188 -6.13 -28.75 -4.43
N LEU A 189 -6.03 -27.95 -5.50
CA LEU A 189 -4.94 -28.01 -6.47
C LEU A 189 -3.57 -27.74 -5.81
N LEU A 190 -3.45 -26.69 -5.00
CA LEU A 190 -2.21 -26.38 -4.27
C LEU A 190 -1.80 -27.50 -3.32
N PHE A 191 -2.76 -28.03 -2.58
CA PHE A 191 -2.49 -29.07 -1.58
C PHE A 191 -2.14 -30.41 -2.23
N GLN A 192 -2.94 -30.88 -3.20
CA GLN A 192 -2.76 -32.21 -3.78
C GLN A 192 -1.57 -32.30 -4.74
N GLN A 193 -1.35 -31.28 -5.58
CA GLN A 193 -0.28 -31.33 -6.59
C GLN A 193 1.06 -30.82 -6.07
N PHE A 194 1.03 -29.86 -5.15
CA PHE A 194 2.23 -29.16 -4.70
C PHE A 194 2.51 -29.29 -3.20
N GLY A 195 1.61 -29.90 -2.42
CA GLY A 195 1.77 -30.00 -0.97
C GLY A 195 1.72 -28.65 -0.25
N ILE A 196 1.17 -27.60 -0.89
CA ILE A 196 1.14 -26.25 -0.35
C ILE A 196 -0.20 -26.01 0.35
N ASN A 197 -0.16 -25.75 1.65
CA ASN A 197 -1.31 -25.22 2.37
C ASN A 197 -1.36 -23.69 2.22
N TYR A 198 -2.34 -23.18 1.46
CA TYR A 198 -2.48 -21.73 1.24
C TYR A 198 -2.53 -20.95 2.56
N ASN A 199 -3.22 -21.46 3.57
CA ASN A 199 -3.39 -20.76 4.86
C ASN A 199 -2.08 -20.64 5.67
N GLU A 200 -1.06 -21.42 5.33
CA GLU A 200 0.26 -21.36 5.96
C GLU A 200 1.23 -20.44 5.20
N LEU A 201 0.83 -19.88 4.05
CA LEU A 201 1.62 -18.87 3.37
C LEU A 201 1.78 -17.63 4.26
N PRO A 202 2.91 -16.89 4.14
CA PRO A 202 3.13 -15.66 4.88
C PRO A 202 1.95 -14.69 4.80
N ASP A 203 1.61 -14.08 5.93
CA ASP A 203 0.46 -13.17 6.02
C ASP A 203 0.59 -11.97 5.07
N ILE A 204 1.81 -11.47 4.82
CA ILE A 204 2.08 -10.40 3.86
C ILE A 204 1.55 -10.70 2.46
N PHE A 205 1.60 -11.96 2.02
CA PHE A 205 1.10 -12.37 0.71
C PHE A 205 -0.42 -12.56 0.70
N ARG A 206 -1.00 -13.01 1.82
CA ARG A 206 -2.43 -13.34 1.91
C ARG A 206 -3.32 -12.16 2.27
N LYS A 207 -2.80 -11.24 3.08
CA LYS A 207 -3.55 -10.14 3.69
C LYS A 207 -3.04 -8.77 3.26
N GLY A 208 -1.93 -8.69 2.52
CA GLY A 208 -1.27 -7.43 2.21
C GLY A 208 -0.62 -6.79 3.44
N SER A 209 -0.32 -5.50 3.34
CA SER A 209 0.38 -4.75 4.39
C SER A 209 -0.43 -3.55 4.84
N CYS A 210 -0.64 -3.44 6.15
CA CYS A 210 -1.26 -2.30 6.81
C CYS A 210 -0.17 -1.43 7.42
N VAL A 211 -0.20 -0.14 7.14
CA VAL A 211 0.72 0.85 7.69
C VAL A 211 -0.10 1.91 8.40
N TYR A 212 0.11 2.08 9.70
CA TYR A 212 -0.65 3.04 10.50
C TYR A 212 0.18 3.61 11.63
N LYS A 213 -0.29 4.73 12.17
CA LYS A 213 0.36 5.39 13.31
C LYS A 213 -0.19 4.80 14.58
N ASP A 214 0.70 4.29 15.43
CA ASP A 214 0.37 3.83 16.76
C ASP A 214 1.22 4.56 17.79
N TYR A 215 0.82 4.48 19.06
CA TYR A 215 1.50 5.11 20.16
C TYR A 215 2.19 4.08 21.05
N ALA A 216 3.51 4.06 21.02
CA ALA A 216 4.31 3.22 21.91
C ALA A 216 4.75 3.99 23.16
N GLU A 217 4.74 3.34 24.33
CA GLU A 217 5.42 3.85 25.51
C GLU A 217 6.93 3.54 25.41
N GLU A 218 7.75 4.59 25.29
CA GLU A 218 9.21 4.46 25.32
C GLU A 218 9.76 4.88 26.68
N MET A 219 10.67 4.10 27.25
CA MET A 219 11.46 4.53 28.40
C MET A 219 12.49 5.56 27.94
N VAL A 220 12.36 6.80 28.42
CA VAL A 220 13.23 7.91 27.99
C VAL A 220 14.39 8.12 28.96
N LYS A 221 14.13 7.94 30.24
CA LYS A 221 15.13 8.06 31.32
C LYS A 221 14.65 7.35 32.57
N VAL A 222 15.55 7.14 33.51
CA VAL A 222 15.24 6.70 34.86
C VAL A 222 15.29 7.94 35.77
N ASP A 223 14.31 8.12 36.65
CA ASP A 223 14.31 9.22 37.61
C ASP A 223 15.37 8.99 38.72
N ALA A 224 15.56 9.99 39.58
CA ALA A 224 16.54 9.92 40.67
C ALA A 224 16.24 8.82 41.72
N CYS A 225 15.03 8.25 41.68
CA CYS A 225 14.56 7.18 42.57
C CYS A 225 14.60 5.80 41.89
N GLY A 226 15.07 5.69 40.64
CA GLY A 226 15.15 4.42 39.91
C GLY A 226 13.88 4.06 39.12
N ASN A 227 12.86 4.93 39.07
CA ASN A 227 11.63 4.64 38.32
C ASN A 227 11.78 4.99 36.83
N PRO A 228 11.25 4.17 35.93
CA PRO A 228 11.27 4.44 34.51
C PRO A 228 10.31 5.58 34.13
N VAL A 229 10.85 6.65 33.58
CA VAL A 229 10.08 7.74 32.96
C VAL A 229 9.75 7.33 31.54
N LYS A 230 8.51 6.92 31.33
CA LYS A 230 7.98 6.57 30.01
C LYS A 230 7.38 7.80 29.33
N ARG A 231 7.60 7.94 28.03
CA ARG A 231 6.86 8.90 27.18
C ARG A 231 6.16 8.14 26.07
N ARG A 232 4.91 8.52 25.83
CA ARG A 232 4.14 8.06 24.68
C ARG A 232 4.67 8.76 23.43
N ARG A 233 5.12 7.98 22.44
CA ARG A 233 5.60 8.47 21.15
C ARG A 233 4.82 7.82 20.03
N GLU A 234 4.43 8.63 19.06
CA GLU A 234 3.86 8.14 17.80
C GLU A 234 4.95 7.42 17.01
N ARG A 235 4.64 6.23 16.52
CA ARG A 235 5.47 5.44 15.61
C ARG A 235 4.59 4.90 14.48
N VAL A 236 5.18 4.78 13.31
CA VAL A 236 4.52 4.08 12.20
C VAL A 236 4.77 2.58 12.36
N VAL A 237 3.69 1.82 12.41
CA VAL A 237 3.67 0.36 12.52
C VAL A 237 3.32 -0.23 11.17
N VAL A 238 4.01 -1.31 10.80
CA VAL A 238 3.67 -2.16 9.66
C VAL A 238 3.21 -3.50 10.19
N GLY A 239 2.09 -4.01 9.70
CA GLY A 239 1.63 -5.36 10.02
C GLY A 239 0.64 -5.92 9.01
N HIS A 240 0.26 -7.18 9.19
CA HIS A 240 -0.49 -7.97 8.22
C HIS A 240 -1.76 -8.53 8.84
N PHE A 241 -2.78 -7.68 8.94
CA PHE A 241 -4.01 -7.94 9.69
C PHE A 241 -5.18 -8.19 8.75
N ASP A 242 -6.19 -8.93 9.23
CA ASP A 242 -7.51 -8.89 8.60
C ASP A 242 -8.17 -7.56 8.94
N ILE A 243 -8.44 -6.75 7.91
CA ILE A 243 -9.12 -5.46 8.03
C ILE A 243 -10.53 -5.50 7.44
N ILE A 244 -10.98 -6.69 7.01
CA ILE A 244 -12.36 -6.96 6.58
C ILE A 244 -13.28 -7.03 7.81
N GLY A 245 -12.90 -7.83 8.80
CA GLY A 245 -13.62 -7.93 10.07
C GLY A 245 -13.44 -6.69 10.96
N ASP A 246 -14.21 -6.62 12.04
CA ASP A 246 -14.16 -5.51 12.99
C ASP A 246 -12.97 -5.56 13.96
N GLY A 247 -12.36 -6.74 14.17
CA GLY A 247 -11.35 -6.95 15.21
C GLY A 247 -10.19 -5.94 15.17
N PHE A 248 -9.59 -5.71 14.00
CA PHE A 248 -8.52 -4.71 13.85
C PHE A 248 -9.03 -3.29 14.17
N TRP A 249 -10.23 -2.93 13.73
CA TRP A 249 -10.77 -1.59 13.92
C TRP A 249 -11.22 -1.33 15.36
N ASP A 250 -11.68 -2.37 16.05
CA ASP A 250 -12.05 -2.31 17.47
C ASP A 250 -10.82 -2.19 18.38
N GLU A 251 -9.71 -2.83 18.01
CA GLU A 251 -8.42 -2.67 18.69
C GLU A 251 -7.78 -1.30 18.42
N HIS A 252 -8.05 -0.72 17.25
CA HIS A 252 -7.46 0.55 16.80
C HIS A 252 -8.50 1.63 16.42
N PRO A 253 -9.43 2.01 17.32
CA PRO A 253 -10.57 2.87 17.00
C PRO A 253 -10.16 4.33 16.67
N TYR A 254 -8.92 4.70 16.97
CA TYR A 254 -8.39 6.05 16.74
C TYR A 254 -7.94 6.28 15.30
N ILE A 255 -7.74 5.23 14.49
CA ILE A 255 -7.23 5.35 13.10
C ILE A 255 -8.24 6.06 12.20
N LEU A 256 -9.49 5.58 12.20
CA LEU A 256 -10.57 6.12 11.37
C LEU A 256 -11.64 6.81 12.22
N LYS A 257 -11.21 7.65 13.14
CA LYS A 257 -12.13 8.38 14.01
C LYS A 257 -12.87 9.47 13.22
N GLU A 258 -14.18 9.30 13.06
CA GLU A 258 -15.10 10.39 12.71
C GLU A 258 -15.33 11.25 13.96
N ASP A 259 -15.48 12.55 13.78
CA ASP A 259 -15.80 13.50 14.85
C ASP A 259 -17.20 14.09 14.69
#